data_AF-A0A7C2LR81-F1
#
_entry.id   AF-A0A7C2LR81-F1
#
_cell.length_a   1.000
_cell.length_b   1.000
_cell.length_c   1.000
_cell.angle_alpha   90.00
_cell.angle_beta   90.00
_cell.angle_gamma   90.00
#
_symmetry.space_group_name_H-M   'P 1'
#
loop_
_entity.id
_entity.type
_entity.pdbx_description
1 polymer ?
#
loop_
_entity_poly.entity_id
_entity_poly.type
_entity_poly.pdbx_seq_one_letter_code
_entity_poly.pdbx_strand_id
1 'polypeptide(L)'
;MPSPAAPPPATMATLPARPASSSERAGGRRPWHPPGPATVAAMVRRSTLLHDRRFCALEMSAASGQILTPPASPAGTLMPIPAEAFRHVPALAGKIIDPEASYFRRPRERYAELDRAARELGFSPNWRLSDEEREATRRAALAGRQGDLWLFAYGSLMWDPAVHFVEVRTAVLDGYHRRFCLKTTLGRGSPDRPGLMAALDSGGVCHGLAFRIPGPHVEHETEILWMREMLTGSYVPTFVTVRTPQGEVEALTFEINRATDRYVRLEMDEMARMIANGRGYIGSNLEYLDRVAERLALIGVADPAVDDLRRLARSCMDTG
;
A
#
# COMPACT_ATOMS: atom_id res chain seq x y z
N MET A 1 -40.17 -47.18 17.61
CA MET A 1 -39.38 -47.84 18.68
C MET A 1 -37.96 -47.30 18.62
N PRO A 2 -37.36 -46.87 19.74
CA PRO A 2 -37.36 -45.45 20.12
C PRO A 2 -35.97 -44.77 20.19
N SER A 3 -36.04 -43.44 20.24
CA SER A 3 -34.95 -42.48 20.51
C SER A 3 -34.30 -42.71 21.88
N PRO A 4 -32.97 -42.58 22.04
CA PRO A 4 -32.34 -42.60 23.36
C PRO A 4 -32.49 -41.23 24.05
N ALA A 5 -32.95 -41.30 25.30
CA ALA A 5 -33.27 -40.19 26.19
C ALA A 5 -32.01 -39.52 26.79
N ALA A 6 -32.13 -38.23 27.09
CA ALA A 6 -31.16 -37.45 27.83
C ALA A 6 -31.10 -37.85 29.32
N PRO A 7 -29.93 -37.77 29.99
CA PRO A 7 -29.79 -38.07 31.41
C PRO A 7 -30.35 -36.95 32.33
N PRO A 8 -30.80 -37.29 33.54
CA PRO A 8 -31.45 -36.37 34.49
C PRO A 8 -30.45 -35.46 35.24
N PRO A 9 -30.92 -34.36 35.87
CA PRO A 9 -30.07 -33.38 36.55
C PRO A 9 -29.61 -33.87 37.92
N ALA A 10 -28.35 -33.59 38.27
CA ALA A 10 -27.80 -33.86 39.59
C ALA A 10 -28.21 -32.78 40.61
N THR A 11 -28.75 -33.26 41.72
CA THR A 11 -29.32 -32.54 42.85
C THR A 11 -28.26 -31.81 43.69
N MET A 12 -28.64 -30.64 44.21
CA MET A 12 -27.91 -29.87 45.21
C MET A 12 -27.62 -30.67 46.49
N ALA A 13 -26.39 -30.59 46.98
CA ALA A 13 -26.03 -30.90 48.35
C ALA A 13 -25.56 -29.62 49.05
N THR A 14 -26.31 -29.21 50.07
CA THR A 14 -26.01 -28.10 50.97
C THR A 14 -25.34 -28.64 52.23
N LEU A 15 -24.36 -27.88 52.78
CA LEU A 15 -24.01 -27.68 54.21
C LEU A 15 -22.47 -27.51 54.37
N PRO A 16 -21.97 -26.87 55.46
CA PRO A 16 -22.51 -25.80 56.27
C PRO A 16 -21.56 -24.58 56.39
N ALA A 17 -22.11 -23.44 56.80
CA ALA A 17 -21.35 -22.22 57.11
C ALA A 17 -20.78 -22.24 58.55
N ARG A 18 -19.57 -21.70 58.74
CA ARG A 18 -19.04 -21.09 60.00
C ARG A 18 -17.61 -20.57 59.80
N PRO A 19 -17.09 -19.68 60.66
CA PRO A 19 -17.49 -18.29 60.88
C PRO A 19 -16.34 -17.30 60.55
N ALA A 20 -16.65 -16.01 60.57
CA ALA A 20 -15.72 -14.91 60.30
C ALA A 20 -14.59 -14.82 61.34
N SER A 21 -13.35 -14.61 60.88
CA SER A 21 -12.26 -14.06 61.67
C SER A 21 -11.69 -12.82 60.98
N SER A 22 -11.86 -11.69 61.65
CA SER A 22 -11.30 -10.38 61.37
C SER A 22 -9.79 -10.35 61.59
N SER A 23 -9.03 -9.89 60.59
CA SER A 23 -8.01 -8.84 60.73
C SER A 23 -7.18 -8.76 59.45
N GLU A 24 -7.16 -7.62 58.76
CA GLU A 24 -5.91 -7.01 58.26
C GLU A 24 -6.10 -5.62 57.63
N ARG A 25 -5.61 -4.63 58.37
CA ARG A 25 -4.82 -3.44 57.98
C ARG A 25 -5.22 -2.72 56.68
N ALA A 26 -5.70 -1.50 56.90
CA ALA A 26 -5.80 -0.43 55.91
C ALA A 26 -4.43 -0.11 55.27
N GLY A 27 -4.34 -0.35 53.96
CA GLY A 27 -3.39 0.28 53.06
C GLY A 27 -4.18 0.95 51.95
N GLY A 28 -4.29 2.28 51.99
CA GLY A 28 -5.08 3.07 51.04
C GLY A 28 -4.60 2.92 49.61
N ARG A 29 -5.22 2.02 48.85
CA ARG A 29 -5.16 2.01 47.38
C ARG A 29 -6.21 2.99 46.88
N ARG A 30 -5.77 4.07 46.22
CA ARG A 30 -6.69 4.85 45.37
C ARG A 30 -7.28 3.88 44.33
N PRO A 31 -8.59 3.92 44.06
CA PRO A 31 -9.17 3.11 43.00
C PRO A 31 -8.48 3.46 41.68
N TRP A 32 -7.93 2.43 41.03
CA TRP A 32 -7.42 2.55 39.68
C TRP A 32 -8.61 2.80 38.76
N HIS A 33 -8.68 4.01 38.20
CA HIS A 33 -9.61 4.31 37.14
C HIS A 33 -8.91 4.02 35.80
N PRO A 34 -9.48 3.16 34.93
CA PRO A 34 -8.95 3.01 33.59
C PRO A 34 -8.98 4.38 32.89
N PRO A 35 -7.93 4.74 32.13
CA PRO A 35 -7.91 6.00 31.40
C PRO A 35 -9.12 6.07 30.46
N GLY A 36 -9.79 7.22 30.42
CA GLY A 36 -10.93 7.42 29.54
C GLY A 36 -10.54 7.29 28.06
N PRO A 37 -11.49 7.03 27.15
CA PRO A 37 -11.22 6.78 25.73
C PRO A 37 -10.44 7.91 25.04
N ALA A 38 -10.57 9.16 25.50
CA ALA A 38 -9.77 10.28 25.01
C ALA A 38 -8.29 10.24 25.46
N THR A 39 -8.01 9.74 26.66
CA THR A 39 -6.65 9.55 27.20
C THR A 39 -5.98 8.32 26.60
N VAL A 40 -6.74 7.24 26.36
CA VAL A 40 -6.28 6.08 25.58
C VAL A 40 -5.99 6.49 24.14
N ALA A 41 -6.86 7.27 23.50
CA ALA A 41 -6.62 7.80 22.16
C ALA A 41 -5.41 8.75 22.10
N ALA A 42 -5.14 9.54 23.15
CA ALA A 42 -3.96 10.40 23.25
C ALA A 42 -2.66 9.62 23.52
N MET A 43 -2.72 8.53 24.30
CA MET A 43 -1.60 7.62 24.54
C MET A 43 -1.30 6.76 23.30
N VAL A 44 -2.33 6.28 22.60
CA VAL A 44 -2.20 5.63 21.29
C VAL A 44 -1.62 6.62 20.27
N ARG A 45 -2.12 7.86 20.20
CA ARG A 45 -1.55 8.93 19.35
C ARG A 45 -0.08 9.25 19.67
N ARG A 46 0.30 9.38 20.95
CA ARG A 46 1.69 9.61 21.38
C ARG A 46 2.59 8.40 21.11
N SER A 47 2.08 7.18 21.24
CA SER A 47 2.78 5.95 20.86
C SER A 47 3.01 5.94 19.35
N THR A 48 1.98 6.11 18.52
CA THR A 48 2.12 6.20 17.05
C THR A 48 2.99 7.36 16.59
N LEU A 49 3.03 8.51 17.25
CA LEU A 49 3.89 9.65 16.84
C LEU A 49 5.39 9.42 17.14
N LEU A 50 5.72 8.70 18.22
CA LEU A 50 7.11 8.34 18.58
C LEU A 50 7.66 7.17 17.74
N HIS A 51 6.80 6.26 17.27
CA HIS A 51 7.16 5.14 16.38
C HIS A 51 7.62 5.62 15.00
N ASP A 52 7.32 6.85 14.65
CA ASP A 52 7.03 7.18 13.27
C ASP A 52 8.04 8.32 12.88
N ARG A 53 8.42 9.22 13.80
CA ARG A 53 9.62 10.08 13.64
C ARG A 53 10.93 9.36 13.32
N ARG A 54 11.02 8.09 13.73
CA ARG A 54 12.22 7.27 13.60
C ARG A 54 12.40 6.76 12.16
N PHE A 55 11.33 6.48 11.40
CA PHE A 55 11.38 5.83 10.07
C PHE A 55 12.03 6.64 8.95
N CYS A 56 11.92 7.97 8.98
CA CYS A 56 12.55 8.80 7.97
C CYS A 56 14.10 8.64 8.00
N ALA A 57 14.68 8.43 9.18
CA ALA A 57 16.11 8.15 9.31
C ALA A 57 16.55 6.80 8.72
N LEU A 58 15.61 5.85 8.54
CA LEU A 58 15.87 4.51 8.00
C LEU A 58 16.36 4.50 6.56
N GLU A 59 15.54 5.10 5.70
CA GLU A 59 15.80 5.17 4.28
C GLU A 59 16.70 6.36 3.97
N MET A 60 16.74 7.40 4.82
CA MET A 60 17.75 8.46 4.71
C MET A 60 19.16 7.91 5.00
N SER A 61 19.36 7.01 5.97
CA SER A 61 20.67 6.37 6.18
C SER A 61 21.04 5.46 4.99
N ALA A 62 20.06 4.72 4.44
CA ALA A 62 20.24 3.94 3.21
C ALA A 62 20.41 4.76 1.92
N ALA A 63 20.00 6.03 1.92
CA ALA A 63 20.17 6.98 0.81
C ALA A 63 21.39 7.91 0.95
N SER A 64 21.93 8.07 2.17
CA SER A 64 23.04 9.00 2.48
C SER A 64 24.40 8.30 2.63
N GLY A 65 24.44 6.97 2.72
CA GLY A 65 25.68 6.19 2.62
C GLY A 65 26.10 6.02 1.15
N GLN A 66 27.39 6.18 0.85
CA GLN A 66 28.01 6.04 -0.48
C GLN A 66 27.61 4.73 -1.22
N ILE A 67 26.46 4.66 -1.90
CA ILE A 67 26.10 3.54 -2.78
C ILE A 67 25.27 4.09 -3.95
N LEU A 68 25.92 4.93 -4.78
CA LEU A 68 25.38 5.46 -6.04
C LEU A 68 25.73 4.56 -7.24
N THR A 69 25.99 3.29 -7.00
CA THR A 69 26.18 2.30 -8.05
C THR A 69 25.24 1.12 -7.84
N PRO A 70 24.34 0.82 -8.79
CA PRO A 70 23.63 -0.45 -8.79
C PRO A 70 24.68 -1.58 -8.78
N PRO A 71 24.46 -2.67 -8.03
CA PRO A 71 25.30 -3.86 -8.20
C PRO A 71 25.20 -4.31 -9.66
N ALA A 72 26.32 -4.73 -10.26
CA ALA A 72 26.32 -5.27 -11.60
C ALA A 72 25.42 -6.51 -11.65
N SER A 73 24.33 -6.42 -12.40
CA SER A 73 23.43 -7.56 -12.64
C SER A 73 24.20 -8.70 -13.33
N PRO A 74 23.97 -9.96 -12.94
CA PRO A 74 24.55 -11.10 -13.64
C PRO A 74 24.07 -11.10 -15.10
N ALA A 75 24.99 -11.39 -16.01
CA ALA A 75 24.79 -11.33 -17.45
C ALA A 75 23.61 -12.21 -17.92
N GLY A 76 22.46 -11.57 -18.08
CA GLY A 76 21.25 -12.10 -18.71
C GLY A 76 20.51 -10.91 -19.32
N THR A 77 20.90 -10.59 -20.57
CA THR A 77 20.37 -9.55 -21.46
C THR A 77 19.41 -8.53 -20.84
N LEU A 78 19.97 -7.42 -20.33
CA LEU A 78 19.21 -6.20 -20.06
C LEU A 78 18.53 -5.75 -21.35
N MET A 79 17.21 -5.88 -21.44
CA MET A 79 16.47 -5.36 -22.58
C MET A 79 15.80 -4.06 -22.18
N PRO A 80 16.21 -2.90 -22.74
CA PRO A 80 15.44 -1.67 -22.58
C PRO A 80 14.02 -1.89 -23.06
N ILE A 81 13.07 -1.12 -22.53
CA ILE A 81 11.67 -1.22 -22.97
C ILE A 81 11.62 -1.13 -24.51
N PRO A 82 11.09 -2.14 -25.23
CA PRO A 82 11.06 -2.12 -26.68
C PRO A 82 10.29 -0.90 -27.19
N ALA A 83 10.79 -0.19 -28.20
CA ALA A 83 10.09 0.97 -28.77
C ALA A 83 8.67 0.61 -29.24
N GLU A 84 8.50 -0.60 -29.76
CA GLU A 84 7.22 -1.15 -30.21
C GLU A 84 6.19 -1.32 -29.09
N ALA A 85 6.63 -1.38 -27.83
CA ALA A 85 5.72 -1.45 -26.69
C ALA A 85 4.78 -0.23 -26.62
N PHE A 86 5.21 0.91 -27.17
CA PHE A 86 4.48 2.17 -27.16
C PHE A 86 3.65 2.42 -28.42
N ARG A 87 3.53 1.46 -29.34
CA ARG A 87 2.83 1.64 -30.63
C ARG A 87 1.40 2.18 -30.52
N HIS A 88 0.70 1.90 -29.41
CA HIS A 88 -0.66 2.36 -29.16
C HIS A 88 -0.73 3.66 -28.34
N VAL A 89 0.36 4.07 -27.71
CA VAL A 89 0.47 5.27 -26.86
C VAL A 89 1.84 5.95 -27.03
N PRO A 90 2.19 6.44 -28.24
CA PRO A 90 3.55 6.95 -28.51
C PRO A 90 3.99 8.09 -27.58
N ALA A 91 3.04 8.89 -27.07
CA ALA A 91 3.29 9.99 -26.13
C ALA A 91 3.97 9.54 -24.81
N LEU A 92 3.92 8.25 -24.47
CA LEU A 92 4.56 7.70 -23.28
C LEU A 92 6.00 7.22 -23.50
N ALA A 93 6.47 7.16 -24.76
CA ALA A 93 7.84 6.76 -25.05
C ALA A 93 8.85 7.71 -24.37
N GLY A 94 9.82 7.14 -23.64
CA GLY A 94 10.79 7.91 -22.85
C GLY A 94 10.20 8.63 -21.62
N LYS A 95 8.92 8.41 -21.30
CA LYS A 95 8.27 8.96 -20.10
C LYS A 95 8.01 7.90 -19.04
N ILE A 96 8.17 6.61 -19.36
CA ILE A 96 8.12 5.51 -18.40
C ILE A 96 9.54 5.16 -18.00
N ILE A 97 9.77 5.05 -16.69
CA ILE A 97 11.06 4.67 -16.12
C ILE A 97 11.37 3.24 -16.55
N ASP A 98 12.55 3.06 -17.13
CA ASP A 98 13.06 1.74 -17.49
C ASP A 98 13.11 0.85 -16.23
N PRO A 99 12.66 -0.43 -16.30
CA PRO A 99 12.61 -1.30 -15.12
C PRO A 99 13.96 -1.36 -14.38
N GLU A 100 15.08 -1.39 -15.11
CA GLU A 100 16.42 -1.49 -14.54
C GLU A 100 16.90 -0.19 -13.88
N ALA A 101 16.25 0.94 -14.18
CA ALA A 101 16.43 2.22 -13.50
C ALA A 101 15.42 2.45 -12.37
N SER A 102 14.46 1.53 -12.16
CA SER A 102 13.40 1.72 -11.17
C SER A 102 13.94 1.64 -9.74
N TYR A 103 13.56 2.62 -8.93
CA TYR A 103 13.79 2.57 -7.49
C TYR A 103 13.18 1.30 -6.87
N PHE A 104 12.08 0.79 -7.40
CA PHE A 104 11.34 -0.32 -6.81
C PHE A 104 11.82 -1.69 -7.27
N ARG A 105 12.69 -1.76 -8.29
CA ARG A 105 13.33 -3.00 -8.74
C ARG A 105 14.62 -3.23 -7.94
N ARG A 106 14.48 -3.81 -6.74
CA ARG A 106 15.58 -3.99 -5.78
C ARG A 106 15.84 -5.47 -5.48
N PRO A 107 17.10 -5.87 -5.26
CA PRO A 107 17.45 -7.21 -4.78
C PRO A 107 16.79 -7.53 -3.43
N ARG A 108 16.52 -8.82 -3.18
CA ARG A 108 15.86 -9.27 -1.94
C ARG A 108 16.66 -8.92 -0.68
N GLU A 109 17.98 -8.82 -0.79
CA GLU A 109 18.92 -8.51 0.29
C GLU A 109 18.63 -7.15 0.93
N ARG A 110 18.14 -6.19 0.15
CA ARG A 110 17.80 -4.86 0.64
C ARG A 110 16.59 -4.86 1.59
N TYR A 111 15.77 -5.90 1.57
CA TYR A 111 14.66 -6.05 2.51
C TYR A 111 15.14 -6.49 3.90
N ALA A 112 16.21 -7.27 3.97
CA ALA A 112 16.87 -7.57 5.24
C ALA A 112 17.49 -6.31 5.86
N GLU A 113 17.99 -5.39 5.03
CA GLU A 113 18.40 -4.06 5.47
C GLU A 113 17.21 -3.27 5.99
N LEU A 114 16.10 -3.19 5.24
CA LEU A 114 14.87 -2.55 5.71
C LEU A 114 14.38 -3.14 7.04
N ASP A 115 14.46 -4.45 7.24
CA ASP A 115 14.06 -5.12 8.49
C ASP A 115 15.01 -4.83 9.65
N ARG A 116 16.33 -4.86 9.40
CA ARG A 116 17.34 -4.46 10.41
C ARG A 116 17.09 -3.03 10.84
N ALA A 117 16.95 -2.18 9.85
CA ALA A 117 16.77 -0.78 10.03
C ALA A 117 15.44 -0.55 10.80
N ALA A 118 14.32 -1.19 10.40
CA ALA A 118 13.03 -1.08 11.08
C ALA A 118 13.13 -1.50 12.58
N ARG A 119 13.89 -2.55 12.90
CA ARG A 119 14.18 -2.95 14.28
C ARG A 119 14.95 -1.88 15.06
N GLU A 120 15.97 -1.28 14.48
CA GLU A 120 16.77 -0.21 15.11
C GLU A 120 15.91 1.01 15.47
N LEU A 121 14.84 1.24 14.72
CA LEU A 121 13.88 2.31 14.97
C LEU A 121 12.74 1.94 15.91
N GLY A 122 12.67 0.68 16.34
CA GLY A 122 11.61 0.19 17.23
C GLY A 122 10.29 -0.10 16.53
N PHE A 123 10.29 -0.38 15.22
CA PHE A 123 9.12 -0.93 14.55
C PHE A 123 8.80 -2.32 15.12
N SER A 124 7.51 -2.66 15.12
CA SER A 124 7.08 -4.03 15.39
C SER A 124 7.77 -4.98 14.40
N PRO A 125 8.16 -6.20 14.82
CA PRO A 125 8.66 -7.22 13.90
C PRO A 125 7.73 -7.48 12.70
N ASN A 126 6.42 -7.19 12.84
CA ASN A 126 5.41 -7.37 11.80
C ASN A 126 5.00 -6.05 11.12
N TRP A 127 5.94 -5.10 10.98
CA TRP A 127 5.68 -3.80 10.34
C TRP A 127 5.36 -3.89 8.84
N ARG A 128 5.69 -5.02 8.22
CA ARG A 128 5.39 -5.40 6.83
C ARG A 128 4.91 -6.85 6.80
N LEU A 129 4.29 -7.25 5.69
CA LEU A 129 4.05 -8.67 5.41
C LEU A 129 5.39 -9.42 5.36
N SER A 130 5.42 -10.61 5.96
CA SER A 130 6.58 -11.48 5.84
C SER A 130 6.80 -11.90 4.38
N ASP A 131 8.02 -12.34 4.07
CA ASP A 131 8.34 -12.79 2.71
C ASP A 131 7.50 -14.01 2.32
N GLU A 132 7.21 -14.90 3.27
CA GLU A 132 6.38 -16.09 3.08
C GLU A 132 4.91 -15.72 2.83
N GLU A 133 4.30 -14.87 3.65
CA GLU A 133 2.91 -14.43 3.45
C GLU A 133 2.75 -13.72 2.11
N ARG A 134 3.68 -12.84 1.76
CA ARG A 134 3.66 -12.12 0.49
C ARG A 134 3.76 -13.08 -0.69
N GLU A 135 4.69 -14.03 -0.66
CA GLU A 135 4.84 -15.04 -1.71
C GLU A 135 3.60 -15.95 -1.80
N ALA A 136 3.02 -16.34 -0.68
CA ALA A 136 1.78 -17.10 -0.64
C ALA A 136 0.63 -16.34 -1.31
N THR A 137 0.48 -15.04 -1.04
CA THR A 137 -0.54 -14.22 -1.71
C THR A 137 -0.30 -14.10 -3.21
N ARG A 138 0.97 -14.02 -3.65
CA ARG A 138 1.33 -13.96 -5.08
C ARG A 138 0.96 -15.25 -5.80
N ARG A 139 1.38 -16.39 -5.25
CA ARG A 139 1.06 -17.71 -5.82
C ARG A 139 -0.44 -17.96 -5.85
N ALA A 140 -1.16 -17.57 -4.80
CA ALA A 140 -2.61 -17.69 -4.76
C ALA A 140 -3.29 -16.83 -5.84
N ALA A 141 -2.86 -15.59 -6.02
CA ALA A 141 -3.43 -14.70 -7.05
C ALA A 141 -3.17 -15.21 -8.47
N LEU A 142 -2.00 -15.81 -8.72
CA LEU A 142 -1.59 -16.32 -10.03
C LEU A 142 -1.99 -17.78 -10.29
N ALA A 143 -2.61 -18.46 -9.32
CA ALA A 143 -2.94 -19.88 -9.41
C ALA A 143 -3.81 -20.17 -10.65
N GLY A 144 -3.38 -21.13 -11.47
CA GLY A 144 -4.09 -21.55 -12.68
C GLY A 144 -3.97 -20.61 -13.88
N ARG A 145 -3.20 -19.53 -13.77
CA ARG A 145 -2.99 -18.54 -14.84
C ARG A 145 -1.71 -18.86 -15.62
N GLN A 146 -1.79 -18.80 -16.94
CA GLN A 146 -0.68 -19.12 -17.85
C GLN A 146 -0.59 -18.08 -18.97
N GLY A 147 0.59 -17.94 -19.57
CA GLY A 147 0.84 -17.00 -20.66
C GLY A 147 1.13 -15.58 -20.16
N ASP A 148 0.89 -14.61 -21.04
CA ASP A 148 1.14 -13.19 -20.75
C ASP A 148 0.22 -12.68 -19.64
N LEU A 149 0.74 -11.77 -18.81
CA LEU A 149 0.00 -11.10 -17.76
C LEU A 149 -0.22 -9.63 -18.13
N TRP A 150 -1.47 -9.16 -18.06
CA TRP A 150 -1.75 -7.74 -18.11
C TRP A 150 -1.77 -7.15 -16.70
N LEU A 151 -1.15 -5.98 -16.53
CA LEU A 151 -1.15 -5.19 -15.30
C LEU A 151 -1.91 -3.88 -15.54
N PHE A 152 -3.02 -3.67 -14.85
CA PHE A 152 -3.73 -2.40 -14.86
C PHE A 152 -3.15 -1.44 -13.81
N ALA A 153 -2.54 -0.38 -14.32
CA ALA A 153 -1.88 0.66 -13.57
C ALA A 153 -2.74 1.94 -13.53
N TYR A 154 -3.07 2.34 -12.30
CA TYR A 154 -3.87 3.54 -12.03
C TYR A 154 -3.15 4.50 -11.08
N GLY A 155 -1.85 4.34 -10.82
CA GLY A 155 -1.12 5.16 -9.85
C GLY A 155 0.31 5.39 -10.31
N SER A 156 1.26 5.27 -9.38
CA SER A 156 2.70 5.34 -9.69
C SER A 156 3.17 4.33 -10.73
N LEU A 157 2.47 3.20 -10.85
CA LEU A 157 2.72 2.21 -11.90
C LEU A 157 2.60 2.80 -13.32
N MET A 158 1.88 3.92 -13.51
CA MET A 158 1.74 4.56 -14.83
C MET A 158 3.04 5.19 -15.35
N TRP A 159 4.02 5.49 -14.49
CA TRP A 159 5.31 6.05 -14.90
C TRP A 159 6.51 5.25 -14.43
N ASP A 160 6.34 4.40 -13.44
CA ASP A 160 7.38 3.54 -12.92
C ASP A 160 6.67 2.22 -12.61
N PRO A 161 6.52 1.28 -13.56
CA PRO A 161 5.88 -0.01 -13.29
C PRO A 161 6.84 -1.00 -12.61
N ALA A 162 8.15 -0.74 -12.65
CA ALA A 162 9.23 -1.62 -12.19
C ALA A 162 9.28 -3.02 -12.85
N VAL A 163 8.45 -3.26 -13.87
CA VAL A 163 8.35 -4.54 -14.57
C VAL A 163 8.67 -4.41 -16.05
N HIS A 164 9.27 -5.44 -16.63
CA HIS A 164 9.42 -5.56 -18.07
C HIS A 164 8.06 -5.79 -18.75
N PHE A 165 7.80 -5.03 -19.81
CA PHE A 165 6.59 -5.16 -20.61
C PHE A 165 6.91 -4.99 -22.09
N VAL A 166 6.06 -5.57 -22.95
CA VAL A 166 6.22 -5.55 -24.42
C VAL A 166 5.09 -4.81 -25.12
N GLU A 167 4.11 -4.32 -24.35
CA GLU A 167 3.00 -3.53 -24.87
C GLU A 167 2.38 -2.72 -23.73
N VAL A 168 1.99 -1.48 -24.03
CA VAL A 168 1.18 -0.64 -23.16
C VAL A 168 -0.01 -0.09 -23.94
N ARG A 169 -1.19 -0.07 -23.30
CA ARG A 169 -2.43 0.47 -23.84
C ARG A 169 -3.08 1.42 -22.84
N THR A 170 -3.85 2.38 -23.33
CA THR A 170 -4.84 3.05 -22.46
C THR A 170 -5.92 2.05 -22.08
N ALA A 171 -6.39 2.15 -20.84
CA ALA A 171 -7.36 1.22 -20.29
C ALA A 171 -8.39 1.94 -19.42
N VAL A 172 -9.62 1.42 -19.44
CA VAL A 172 -10.73 1.90 -18.62
C VAL A 172 -11.26 0.73 -17.80
N LEU A 173 -11.35 0.93 -16.49
CA LEU A 173 -11.90 -0.02 -15.53
C LEU A 173 -13.22 0.53 -15.00
N ASP A 174 -14.32 -0.14 -15.33
CA ASP A 174 -15.64 0.18 -14.80
C ASP A 174 -15.85 -0.45 -13.41
N GLY A 175 -16.67 0.18 -12.58
CA GLY A 175 -16.98 -0.33 -11.23
C GLY A 175 -15.94 0.01 -10.17
N TYR A 176 -14.91 0.80 -10.51
CA TYR A 176 -13.88 1.30 -9.61
C TYR A 176 -13.56 2.76 -9.93
N HIS A 177 -13.13 3.53 -8.94
CA HIS A 177 -12.64 4.88 -9.12
C HIS A 177 -11.30 5.05 -8.42
N ARG A 178 -10.51 5.98 -8.94
CA ARG A 178 -9.25 6.40 -8.35
C ARG A 178 -9.55 7.30 -7.15
N ARG A 179 -9.08 6.92 -5.96
CA ARG A 179 -9.24 7.73 -4.75
C ARG A 179 -7.94 7.86 -3.98
N PHE A 180 -7.65 9.05 -3.46
CA PHE A 180 -6.53 9.31 -2.56
C PHE A 180 -6.88 8.88 -1.12
N CYS A 181 -7.15 7.58 -0.93
CA CYS A 181 -7.62 7.01 0.33
C CYS A 181 -6.60 6.11 1.05
N LEU A 182 -5.41 5.92 0.47
CA LEU A 182 -4.33 5.19 1.15
C LEU A 182 -3.46 6.17 1.93
N LYS A 183 -3.66 6.24 3.24
CA LYS A 183 -2.77 6.99 4.14
C LYS A 183 -1.41 6.31 4.18
N THR A 184 -0.38 7.08 3.84
CA THR A 184 1.01 6.65 3.97
C THR A 184 1.78 7.54 4.91
N THR A 185 2.48 6.90 5.84
CA THR A 185 3.47 7.51 6.72
C THR A 185 4.90 7.25 6.24
N LEU A 186 5.05 6.64 5.06
CA LEU A 186 6.33 6.26 4.45
C LEU A 186 6.37 6.69 2.96
N GLY A 187 7.56 6.78 2.39
CA GLY A 187 7.76 7.14 0.99
C GLY A 187 7.39 8.60 0.73
N ARG A 188 6.15 8.83 0.28
CA ARG A 188 5.59 10.17 -0.02
C ARG A 188 5.03 10.89 1.21
N GLY A 189 4.91 10.18 2.32
CA GLY A 189 4.59 10.75 3.62
C GLY A 189 5.69 10.46 4.62
N SER A 190 5.60 11.13 5.74
CA SER A 190 6.31 10.80 6.96
C SER A 190 5.32 10.76 8.10
N PRO A 191 5.76 10.36 9.29
CA PRO A 191 4.83 10.30 10.42
C PRO A 191 4.33 11.62 10.96
N ASP A 192 5.23 12.60 11.00
CA ASP A 192 4.88 13.97 11.35
C ASP A 192 4.08 14.63 10.21
N ARG A 193 4.28 14.18 8.96
CA ARG A 193 3.67 14.74 7.76
C ARG A 193 3.15 13.63 6.83
N PRO A 194 2.07 12.92 7.21
CA PRO A 194 1.57 11.79 6.44
C PRO A 194 0.99 12.26 5.11
N GLY A 195 1.04 11.39 4.10
CA GLY A 195 0.50 11.64 2.77
C GLY A 195 -0.64 10.69 2.43
N LEU A 196 -1.35 10.98 1.34
CA LEU A 196 -2.35 10.15 0.70
C LEU A 196 -1.85 9.68 -0.67
N MET A 197 -1.94 8.38 -0.91
CA MET A 197 -1.64 7.76 -2.21
C MET A 197 -2.95 7.36 -2.88
N ALA A 198 -2.94 7.30 -4.21
CA ALA A 198 -4.08 6.81 -4.97
C ALA A 198 -4.22 5.29 -4.80
N ALA A 199 -5.45 4.84 -4.63
CA ALA A 199 -5.87 3.45 -4.62
C ALA A 199 -7.13 3.30 -5.48
N LEU A 200 -7.44 2.08 -5.93
CA LEU A 200 -8.76 1.76 -6.50
C LEU A 200 -9.73 1.48 -5.37
N ASP A 201 -10.85 2.20 -5.37
CA ASP A 201 -11.95 2.01 -4.45
C ASP A 201 -13.25 1.74 -5.24
N SER A 202 -14.23 1.06 -4.64
CA SER A 202 -15.40 0.56 -5.37
C SER A 202 -16.28 1.69 -5.95
N GLY A 203 -16.84 1.46 -7.13
CA GLY A 203 -17.81 2.32 -7.82
C GLY A 203 -17.16 3.30 -8.79
N GLY A 204 -17.92 3.79 -9.77
CA GLY A 204 -17.43 4.78 -10.75
C GLY A 204 -16.65 4.15 -11.91
N VAL A 205 -15.74 4.94 -12.48
CA VAL A 205 -14.87 4.55 -13.59
C VAL A 205 -13.44 5.03 -13.31
N CYS A 206 -12.45 4.19 -13.61
CA CYS A 206 -11.05 4.52 -13.48
C CYS A 206 -10.33 4.38 -14.81
N HIS A 207 -9.72 5.46 -15.27
CA HIS A 207 -8.82 5.43 -16.42
C HIS A 207 -7.39 5.15 -15.97
N GLY A 208 -6.63 4.42 -16.79
CA GLY A 208 -5.25 4.09 -16.51
C GLY A 208 -4.54 3.48 -17.71
N LEU A 209 -3.52 2.67 -17.43
CA LEU A 209 -2.72 1.97 -18.41
C LEU A 209 -2.77 0.46 -18.17
N ALA A 210 -2.78 -0.32 -19.24
CA ALA A 210 -2.59 -1.76 -19.19
C ALA A 210 -1.23 -2.12 -19.79
N PHE A 211 -0.36 -2.74 -19.00
CA PHE A 211 0.96 -3.20 -19.41
C PHE A 211 0.94 -4.72 -19.62
N ARG A 212 1.43 -5.21 -20.76
CA ARG A 212 1.56 -6.65 -21.03
C ARG A 212 2.96 -7.15 -20.70
N ILE A 213 3.05 -7.99 -19.68
CA ILE A 213 4.24 -8.71 -19.26
C ILE A 213 4.28 -10.05 -20.03
N PRO A 214 5.37 -10.36 -20.76
CA PRO A 214 5.47 -11.62 -21.50
C PRO A 214 5.48 -12.83 -20.56
N GLY A 215 4.81 -13.91 -20.95
CA GLY A 215 4.68 -15.14 -20.17
C GLY A 215 5.98 -15.66 -19.54
N PRO A 216 7.10 -15.75 -20.27
CA PRO A 216 8.38 -16.21 -19.71
C PRO A 216 8.92 -15.36 -18.55
N HIS A 217 8.45 -14.12 -18.40
CA HIS A 217 8.90 -13.18 -17.37
C HIS A 217 7.89 -13.02 -16.22
N VAL A 218 6.65 -13.48 -16.37
CA VAL A 218 5.58 -13.26 -15.38
C VAL A 218 5.99 -13.65 -13.96
N GLU A 219 6.65 -14.80 -13.80
CA GLU A 219 7.08 -15.27 -12.47
C GLU A 219 8.02 -14.25 -11.80
N HIS A 220 9.09 -13.87 -12.47
CA HIS A 220 10.08 -12.94 -11.93
C HIS A 220 9.52 -11.51 -11.75
N GLU A 221 8.78 -11.01 -12.73
CA GLU A 221 8.25 -9.64 -12.71
C GLU A 221 7.14 -9.48 -11.66
N THR A 222 6.37 -10.53 -11.38
CA THR A 222 5.37 -10.49 -10.29
C THR A 222 6.00 -10.57 -8.91
N GLU A 223 7.16 -11.21 -8.72
CA GLU A 223 7.89 -11.11 -7.44
C GLU A 223 8.18 -9.64 -7.12
N ILE A 224 8.77 -8.91 -8.08
CA ILE A 224 9.12 -7.48 -7.95
C ILE A 224 7.88 -6.63 -7.69
N LEU A 225 6.80 -6.88 -8.44
CA LEU A 225 5.54 -6.16 -8.28
C LEU A 225 4.94 -6.40 -6.88
N TRP A 226 4.99 -7.62 -6.36
CA TRP A 226 4.54 -7.91 -4.99
C TRP A 226 5.42 -7.25 -3.95
N MET A 227 6.74 -7.23 -4.13
CA MET A 227 7.63 -6.51 -3.21
C MET A 227 7.27 -5.04 -3.07
N ARG A 228 6.84 -4.45 -4.18
CA ARG A 228 6.48 -3.03 -4.29
C ARG A 228 5.09 -2.72 -3.72
N GLU A 229 4.06 -3.42 -4.18
CA GLU A 229 2.66 -3.07 -3.87
C GLU A 229 2.17 -3.77 -2.59
N MET A 230 2.64 -5.00 -2.32
CA MET A 230 2.16 -5.84 -1.20
C MET A 230 3.06 -5.77 0.03
N LEU A 231 3.84 -4.69 0.21
CA LEU A 231 4.75 -4.58 1.37
C LEU A 231 3.99 -4.56 2.71
N THR A 232 2.90 -3.80 2.80
CA THR A 232 2.17 -3.58 4.06
C THR A 232 0.80 -4.24 4.10
N GLY A 233 0.42 -5.00 3.06
CA GLY A 233 -0.94 -5.55 2.94
C GLY A 233 -2.04 -4.50 2.78
N SER A 234 -1.66 -3.28 2.37
CA SER A 234 -2.60 -2.17 2.12
C SER A 234 -3.48 -2.40 0.89
N TYR A 235 -3.12 -3.35 0.02
CA TYR A 235 -3.88 -3.68 -1.17
C TYR A 235 -4.32 -5.15 -1.18
N VAL A 236 -5.33 -5.43 -2.01
CA VAL A 236 -5.75 -6.77 -2.40
C VAL A 236 -5.45 -6.94 -3.89
N PRO A 237 -4.70 -7.97 -4.31
CA PRO A 237 -4.49 -8.27 -5.72
C PRO A 237 -5.79 -8.80 -6.33
N THR A 238 -6.29 -8.14 -7.37
CA THR A 238 -7.58 -8.44 -8.01
C THR A 238 -7.39 -8.54 -9.52
N PHE A 239 -7.95 -9.59 -10.14
CA PHE A 239 -8.08 -9.65 -11.59
C PHE A 239 -9.38 -8.99 -12.02
N VAL A 240 -9.27 -8.04 -12.93
CA VAL A 240 -10.37 -7.23 -13.45
C VAL A 240 -10.36 -7.24 -14.97
N THR A 241 -11.53 -7.07 -15.57
CA THR A 241 -11.61 -6.83 -17.01
C THR A 241 -11.52 -5.33 -17.27
N VAL A 242 -10.56 -4.92 -18.11
CA VAL A 242 -10.40 -3.53 -18.54
C VAL A 242 -10.66 -3.39 -20.03
N ARG A 243 -11.35 -2.32 -20.40
CA ARG A 243 -11.59 -1.97 -21.81
C ARG A 243 -10.40 -1.20 -22.36
N THR A 244 -9.85 -1.66 -23.47
CA THR A 244 -8.82 -0.94 -24.24
C THR A 244 -9.33 -0.66 -25.65
N PRO A 245 -8.78 0.32 -26.39
CA PRO A 245 -9.12 0.53 -27.80
C PRO A 245 -8.88 -0.70 -28.69
N GLN A 246 -8.04 -1.65 -28.24
CA GLN A 246 -7.71 -2.90 -28.93
C GLN A 246 -8.58 -4.08 -28.48
N GLY A 247 -9.59 -3.85 -27.65
CA GLY A 247 -10.45 -4.88 -27.06
C GLY A 247 -10.29 -5.01 -25.56
N GLU A 248 -11.15 -5.81 -24.95
CA GLU A 248 -11.08 -6.09 -23.51
C GLU A 248 -9.92 -7.03 -23.18
N VAL A 249 -9.27 -6.79 -22.04
CA VAL A 249 -8.24 -7.68 -21.49
C VAL A 249 -8.51 -7.90 -20.01
N GLU A 250 -8.28 -9.12 -19.54
CA GLU A 250 -8.22 -9.40 -18.10
C GLU A 250 -6.84 -8.98 -17.57
N ALA A 251 -6.82 -8.16 -16.54
CA ALA A 251 -5.61 -7.57 -15.97
C ALA A 251 -5.57 -7.72 -14.45
N LEU A 252 -4.39 -8.00 -13.92
CA LEU A 252 -4.08 -7.85 -12.51
C LEU A 252 -4.07 -6.37 -12.13
N THR A 253 -4.67 -6.03 -11.01
CA THR A 253 -4.55 -4.74 -10.35
C THR A 253 -4.51 -4.91 -8.83
N PHE A 254 -4.38 -3.79 -8.11
CA PHE A 254 -4.31 -3.75 -6.65
C PHE A 254 -5.39 -2.82 -6.13
N GLU A 255 -6.46 -3.35 -5.55
CA GLU A 255 -7.52 -2.55 -4.94
C GLU A 255 -7.20 -2.24 -3.48
N ILE A 256 -7.76 -1.17 -2.93
CA ILE A 256 -7.55 -0.81 -1.52
C ILE A 256 -8.11 -1.91 -0.60
N ASN A 257 -7.28 -2.42 0.32
CA ASN A 257 -7.77 -3.26 1.38
C ASN A 257 -8.52 -2.39 2.39
N ARG A 258 -9.85 -2.31 2.32
CA ARG A 258 -10.65 -1.48 3.24
C ARG A 258 -10.56 -1.90 4.72
N ALA A 259 -10.00 -3.07 5.02
CA ALA A 259 -9.79 -3.54 6.39
C ALA A 259 -8.48 -3.02 7.02
N THR A 260 -7.57 -2.41 6.24
CA THR A 260 -6.35 -1.81 6.79
C THR A 260 -6.63 -0.50 7.53
N ASP A 261 -5.89 -0.22 8.59
CA ASP A 261 -5.89 1.07 9.29
C ASP A 261 -5.35 2.24 8.45
N ARG A 262 -4.71 1.91 7.32
CA ARG A 262 -4.23 2.88 6.33
C ARG A 262 -5.32 3.30 5.34
N TYR A 263 -6.46 2.62 5.28
CA TYR A 263 -7.62 3.09 4.52
C TYR A 263 -8.32 4.22 5.28
N VAL A 264 -8.38 5.40 4.66
CA VAL A 264 -9.03 6.57 5.24
C VAL A 264 -10.10 7.12 4.31
N ARG A 265 -11.22 7.57 4.90
CA ARG A 265 -12.27 8.32 4.21
C ARG A 265 -12.26 9.73 4.75
N LEU A 266 -11.76 10.64 3.93
CA LEU A 266 -11.61 12.05 4.25
C LEU A 266 -12.40 12.89 3.25
N GLU A 267 -12.83 14.07 3.68
CA GLU A 267 -13.42 15.08 2.81
C GLU A 267 -12.35 15.76 1.95
N MET A 268 -12.75 16.39 0.84
CA MET A 268 -11.83 16.96 -0.15
C MET A 268 -10.81 17.94 0.47
N ASP A 269 -11.27 18.84 1.35
CA ASP A 269 -10.40 19.83 2.00
C ASP A 269 -9.39 19.19 2.96
N GLU A 270 -9.77 18.10 3.63
CA GLU A 270 -8.86 17.35 4.50
C GLU A 270 -7.81 16.60 3.68
N MET A 271 -8.23 15.98 2.57
CA MET A 271 -7.30 15.35 1.63
C MET A 271 -6.31 16.36 1.06
N ALA A 272 -6.79 17.53 0.64
CA ALA A 272 -5.97 18.61 0.10
C ALA A 272 -4.93 19.09 1.11
N ARG A 273 -5.34 19.38 2.35
CA ARG A 273 -4.42 19.78 3.45
C ARG A 273 -3.38 18.70 3.75
N MET A 274 -3.79 17.44 3.76
CA MET A 274 -2.88 16.33 4.03
C MET A 274 -1.87 16.13 2.90
N ILE A 275 -2.29 16.23 1.63
CA ILE A 275 -1.40 16.14 0.46
C ILE A 275 -0.45 17.33 0.38
N ALA A 276 -0.93 18.55 0.62
CA ALA A 276 -0.10 19.76 0.65
C ALA A 276 1.03 19.64 1.68
N ASN A 277 0.70 19.12 2.87
CA ASN A 277 1.68 18.96 3.93
C ASN A 277 2.54 17.69 3.80
N GLY A 278 2.00 16.63 3.20
CA GLY A 278 2.62 15.32 3.12
C GLY A 278 3.99 15.36 2.46
N ARG A 279 5.00 14.84 3.18
CA ARG A 279 6.37 14.74 2.66
C ARG A 279 7.09 13.59 3.33
N GLY A 280 7.74 12.76 2.52
CA GLY A 280 8.67 11.75 2.97
C GLY A 280 9.95 11.77 2.15
N TYR A 281 10.72 10.69 2.24
CA TYR A 281 12.07 10.62 1.69
C TYR A 281 12.12 10.50 0.16
N ILE A 282 11.06 10.04 -0.51
CA ILE A 282 10.98 10.00 -2.00
C ILE A 282 10.33 11.25 -2.61
N GLY A 283 10.11 12.29 -1.80
CA GLY A 283 9.59 13.59 -2.23
C GLY A 283 8.27 13.98 -1.55
N SER A 284 7.70 15.10 -2.01
CA SER A 284 6.41 15.56 -1.49
C SER A 284 5.26 14.72 -2.02
N ASN A 285 4.16 14.70 -1.28
CA ASN A 285 2.93 14.06 -1.72
C ASN A 285 2.22 14.87 -2.81
N LEU A 286 2.36 16.20 -2.81
CA LEU A 286 1.88 17.06 -3.88
C LEU A 286 2.55 16.73 -5.23
N GLU A 287 3.87 16.50 -5.26
CA GLU A 287 4.56 16.02 -6.48
C GLU A 287 3.99 14.70 -7.00
N TYR A 288 3.55 13.81 -6.11
CA TYR A 288 2.91 12.56 -6.52
C TYR A 288 1.55 12.82 -7.17
N LEU A 289 0.72 13.68 -6.57
CA LEU A 289 -0.57 14.08 -7.14
C LEU A 289 -0.37 14.77 -8.50
N ASP A 290 0.62 15.66 -8.62
CA ASP A 290 0.98 16.30 -9.89
C ASP A 290 1.35 15.28 -10.95
N ARG A 291 2.20 14.30 -10.63
CA ARG A 291 2.58 13.24 -11.58
C ARG A 291 1.38 12.40 -12.01
N VAL A 292 0.44 12.11 -11.10
CA VAL A 292 -0.81 11.42 -11.45
C VAL A 292 -1.59 12.24 -12.48
N ALA A 293 -1.80 13.54 -12.24
CA ALA A 293 -2.50 14.42 -13.17
C ALA A 293 -1.79 14.52 -14.53
N GLU A 294 -0.46 14.68 -14.52
CA GLU A 294 0.36 14.71 -15.74
C GLU A 294 0.22 13.41 -16.56
N ARG A 295 0.17 12.25 -15.90
CA ARG A 295 0.04 10.97 -16.61
C ARG A 295 -1.33 10.78 -17.21
N LEU A 296 -2.38 11.23 -16.54
CA LEU A 296 -3.74 11.24 -17.08
C LEU A 296 -3.83 12.18 -18.29
N ALA A 297 -3.27 13.38 -18.19
CA ALA A 297 -3.23 14.33 -19.30
C ALA A 297 -2.46 13.78 -20.52
N LEU A 298 -1.31 13.13 -20.30
CA LEU A 298 -0.51 12.51 -21.37
C LEU A 298 -1.26 11.43 -22.17
N ILE A 299 -2.24 10.78 -21.55
CA ILE A 299 -3.08 9.76 -22.20
C ILE A 299 -4.45 10.29 -22.63
N GLY A 300 -4.63 11.62 -22.59
CA GLY A 300 -5.86 12.29 -23.04
C GLY A 300 -7.05 12.13 -22.10
N VAL A 301 -6.81 11.88 -20.80
CA VAL A 301 -7.85 11.69 -19.79
C VAL A 301 -7.96 12.93 -18.91
N ALA A 302 -9.17 13.48 -18.82
CA ALA A 302 -9.53 14.45 -17.80
C ALA A 302 -10.09 13.73 -16.56
N ASP A 303 -9.61 14.09 -15.38
CA ASP A 303 -10.07 13.53 -14.10
C ASP A 303 -10.38 14.69 -13.15
N PRO A 304 -11.64 15.17 -13.15
CA PRO A 304 -12.03 16.33 -12.35
C PRO A 304 -11.72 16.17 -10.86
N ALA A 305 -11.80 14.95 -10.32
CA ALA A 305 -11.52 14.70 -8.92
C ALA A 305 -10.03 14.90 -8.60
N VAL A 306 -9.13 14.44 -9.49
CA VAL A 306 -7.69 14.69 -9.38
C VAL A 306 -7.38 16.18 -9.56
N ASP A 307 -7.98 16.83 -10.55
CA ASP A 307 -7.74 18.25 -10.87
C ASP A 307 -8.21 19.18 -9.74
N ASP A 308 -9.40 18.94 -9.19
CA ASP A 308 -9.95 19.70 -8.07
C ASP A 308 -9.11 19.51 -6.79
N LEU A 309 -8.73 18.26 -6.49
CA LEU A 309 -7.87 17.96 -5.34
C LEU A 309 -6.51 18.64 -5.48
N ARG A 310 -5.94 18.65 -6.70
CA ARG A 310 -4.66 19.30 -7.01
C ARG A 310 -4.74 20.81 -6.86
N ARG A 311 -5.82 21.43 -7.34
CA ARG A 311 -6.07 22.87 -7.17
C ARG A 311 -6.15 23.24 -5.68
N LEU A 312 -6.95 22.51 -4.91
CA LEU A 312 -7.11 22.76 -3.47
C LEU A 312 -5.81 22.55 -2.70
N ALA A 313 -5.07 21.47 -2.97
CA ALA A 313 -3.80 21.20 -2.31
C ALA A 313 -2.76 22.31 -2.57
N ARG A 314 -2.74 22.90 -3.77
CA ARG A 314 -1.88 24.05 -4.09
C ARG A 314 -2.31 25.30 -3.33
N SER A 315 -3.60 25.60 -3.26
CA SER A 315 -4.10 26.74 -2.49
C SER A 315 -3.76 26.65 -1.00
N CYS A 316 -3.70 25.44 -0.42
CA CYS A 316 -3.23 25.23 0.95
C CYS A 316 -1.74 25.56 1.16
N MET A 317 -0.91 25.50 0.12
CA MET A 317 0.52 25.87 0.20
C MET A 317 0.73 27.38 0.16
N ASP A 318 -0.15 28.12 -0.53
CA ASP A 318 -0.05 29.58 -0.67
C ASP A 318 -0.54 30.33 0.57
N THR A 319 -1.28 29.65 1.45
CA THR A 319 -1.88 30.21 2.68
C THR A 319 -1.14 29.83 3.98
N GLY A 320 -0.06 29.05 3.89
CA GLY A 320 0.75 28.59 5.04
C GLY A 320 2.15 29.15 5.06
#